data_AF-A0A3C0WXY8-F1
#
_entry.id   AF-A0A3C0WXY8-F1
#
_cell.length_a   1.000
_cell.length_b   1.000
_cell.length_c   1.000
_cell.angle_alpha   90.00
_cell.angle_beta   90.00
_cell.angle_gamma   90.00
#
_symmetry.space_group_name_H-M   'P 1'
#
loop_
_entity.id
_entity.type
_entity.pdbx_description
1 polymer ?
#
loop_
_entity_poly.entity_id
_entity_poly.type
_entity_poly.pdbx_seq_one_letter_code
_entity_poly.pdbx_strand_id
1 'polypeptide(L)'
;MISGCTFCNICNASEEIMDRLDRWSGPILVLFFVISGAELDFSVLKSPTVLALGVCYIISRSIGKSYGAYLSTKMEKFDEKTQKHLGIMLLPQAGVALGMANSSLMFEQGRIICNIVLFSVFIYEIAGPYMTKNALIKAGEIDTGARKSSRVENK
;
A
#
# COMPACT_ATOMS: atom_id res chain seq x y z
N MET A 1 -4.83 -11.47 8.96
CA MET A 1 -3.44 -11.86 8.65
C MET A 1 -3.06 -13.18 9.34
N ILE A 2 -3.10 -13.28 10.68
CA ILE A 2 -2.69 -14.50 11.41
C ILE A 2 -3.55 -15.72 11.03
N SER A 3 -4.88 -15.61 11.09
CA SER A 3 -5.77 -16.72 10.74
C SER A 3 -5.59 -17.24 9.30
N GLY A 4 -5.43 -16.33 8.32
CA GLY A 4 -5.17 -16.71 6.92
C GLY A 4 -3.81 -17.39 6.74
N CYS A 5 -2.75 -16.86 7.38
CA CYS A 5 -1.43 -17.48 7.35
C CYS A 5 -1.47 -18.90 7.94
N THR A 6 -2.06 -19.07 9.12
CA THR A 6 -2.22 -20.39 9.74
C THR A 6 -3.04 -21.34 8.86
N PHE A 7 -4.14 -20.85 8.28
CA PHE A 7 -4.99 -21.64 7.39
C PHE A 7 -4.24 -22.14 6.14
N CYS A 8 -3.51 -21.27 5.44
CA CYS A 8 -2.74 -21.66 4.26
C CYS A 8 -1.61 -22.65 4.56
N ASN A 9 -1.07 -22.64 5.80
CA ASN A 9 0.00 -23.56 6.19
C ASN A 9 -0.49 -24.91 6.73
N ILE A 10 -1.76 -25.03 7.13
CA ILE A 10 -2.31 -26.26 7.73
C ILE A 10 -3.28 -26.97 6.77
N CYS A 11 -4.06 -26.22 6.01
CA CYS A 11 -5.11 -26.78 5.16
C CYS A 11 -4.61 -27.04 3.74
N ASN A 12 -4.66 -28.31 3.31
CA ASN A 12 -4.30 -28.71 1.95
C ASN A 12 -5.26 -28.17 0.88
N ALA A 13 -6.51 -27.84 1.25
CA ALA A 13 -7.50 -27.24 0.34
C ALA A 13 -7.45 -25.70 0.33
N SER A 14 -6.42 -25.10 0.92
CA SER A 14 -6.33 -23.65 1.08
C SER A 14 -6.28 -22.91 -0.25
N GLU A 15 -5.58 -23.43 -1.25
CA GLU A 15 -5.47 -22.83 -2.58
C GLU A 15 -6.85 -22.64 -3.26
N GLU A 16 -7.66 -23.70 -3.32
CA GLU A 16 -9.00 -23.63 -3.92
C GLU A 16 -9.92 -22.66 -3.16
N ILE A 17 -9.84 -22.67 -1.83
CA ILE A 17 -10.69 -21.81 -0.98
C ILE A 17 -10.27 -20.34 -1.13
N MET A 18 -8.96 -20.05 -1.19
CA MET A 18 -8.44 -18.70 -1.38
C MET A 18 -8.80 -18.14 -2.76
N ASP A 19 -8.72 -18.94 -3.82
CA ASP A 19 -9.14 -18.55 -5.17
C ASP A 19 -10.63 -18.13 -5.23
N ARG A 20 -11.48 -18.84 -4.48
CA ARG A 20 -12.90 -18.48 -4.37
C ARG A 20 -13.09 -17.21 -3.55
N LEU A 21 -12.30 -17.01 -2.50
CA LEU A 21 -12.34 -15.82 -1.65
C LEU A 21 -11.87 -14.57 -2.40
N ASP A 22 -10.85 -14.69 -3.26
CA ASP A 22 -10.30 -13.58 -4.04
C ASP A 22 -11.32 -12.94 -4.98
N ARG A 23 -12.31 -13.71 -5.46
CA ARG A 23 -13.45 -13.18 -6.22
C ARG A 23 -14.31 -12.21 -5.42
N TRP A 24 -14.37 -12.36 -4.09
CA TRP A 24 -15.08 -11.47 -3.18
C TRP A 24 -14.22 -10.30 -2.69
N SER A 25 -12.89 -10.50 -2.60
CA SER A 25 -11.94 -9.45 -2.21
C SER A 25 -12.07 -8.19 -3.06
N GLY A 26 -12.17 -8.34 -4.40
CA GLY A 26 -12.30 -7.21 -5.32
C GLY A 26 -13.51 -6.30 -5.02
N PRO A 27 -14.75 -6.84 -5.05
CA PRO A 27 -15.95 -6.07 -4.71
C PRO A 27 -15.92 -5.42 -3.32
N ILE A 28 -15.42 -6.13 -2.31
CA ILE A 28 -15.30 -5.60 -0.94
C ILE A 28 -14.33 -4.41 -0.89
N LEU A 29 -13.17 -4.53 -1.55
CA LEU A 29 -12.19 -3.44 -1.63
C LEU A 29 -12.77 -2.23 -2.35
N VAL A 30 -13.49 -2.42 -3.45
CA VAL A 30 -14.16 -1.32 -4.17
C VAL A 30 -15.16 -0.61 -3.27
N LEU A 31 -16.04 -1.35 -2.58
CA LEU A 31 -16.99 -0.75 -1.64
C LEU A 31 -16.30 0.01 -0.52
N PHE A 32 -15.25 -0.58 0.07
CA PHE A 32 -14.45 0.06 1.11
C PHE A 32 -13.86 1.39 0.64
N PHE A 33 -13.17 1.41 -0.51
CA PHE A 33 -12.55 2.63 -1.02
C PHE A 33 -13.56 3.69 -1.47
N VAL A 34 -14.72 3.28 -2.00
CA VAL A 34 -15.81 4.21 -2.35
C VAL A 34 -16.37 4.89 -1.09
N ILE A 35 -16.64 4.11 -0.03
CA ILE A 35 -17.15 4.66 1.24
C ILE A 35 -16.10 5.56 1.90
N SER A 36 -14.86 5.10 2.02
CA SER A 36 -13.79 5.92 2.60
C SER A 36 -13.49 7.18 1.78
N GLY A 37 -13.62 7.10 0.45
CA GLY A 37 -13.51 8.26 -0.44
C GLY A 37 -14.68 9.24 -0.29
N ALA A 38 -15.89 8.74 -0.01
CA ALA A 38 -17.06 9.59 0.23
C ALA A 38 -17.00 10.35 1.55
N GLU A 39 -16.30 9.82 2.56
CA GLU A 39 -16.05 10.49 3.84
C GLU A 39 -14.98 11.60 3.74
N LEU A 40 -14.28 11.71 2.61
CA LEU A 40 -13.22 12.69 2.41
C LEU A 40 -13.79 14.12 2.31
N ASP A 41 -13.63 14.90 3.38
CA ASP A 41 -14.00 16.31 3.40
C ASP A 41 -12.89 17.20 2.80
N PHE A 42 -13.03 17.50 1.50
CA PHE A 42 -12.13 18.42 0.79
C PHE A 42 -12.12 19.85 1.36
N SER A 43 -13.10 20.24 2.18
CA SER A 43 -13.13 21.57 2.81
C SER A 43 -11.95 21.78 3.74
N VAL A 44 -11.47 20.71 4.38
CA VAL A 44 -10.32 20.78 5.29
C VAL A 44 -8.99 20.90 4.52
N LEU A 45 -8.95 20.43 3.27
CA LEU A 45 -7.80 20.59 2.37
C LEU A 45 -7.70 22.00 1.76
N LYS A 46 -8.76 22.82 1.83
CA LYS A 46 -8.72 24.23 1.40
C LYS A 46 -7.84 25.09 2.31
N SER A 47 -7.58 24.65 3.53
CA SER A 47 -6.65 25.33 4.43
C SER A 47 -5.21 25.11 3.95
N PRO A 48 -4.47 26.18 3.56
CA PRO A 48 -3.09 26.05 3.10
C PRO A 48 -2.18 25.37 4.13
N THR A 49 -2.45 25.60 5.42
CA THR A 49 -1.71 24.99 6.53
C THR A 49 -1.90 23.48 6.59
N VAL A 50 -3.13 22.99 6.39
CA VAL A 50 -3.42 21.55 6.41
C VAL A 50 -2.81 20.87 5.18
N LEU A 51 -2.89 21.52 4.02
CA LEU A 51 -2.25 21.02 2.80
C LEU A 51 -0.73 20.92 2.97
N ALA A 52 -0.09 21.94 3.54
CA ALA A 52 1.35 21.93 3.83
C ALA A 52 1.72 20.81 4.80
N LEU A 53 0.94 20.58 5.86
CA LEU A 53 1.11 19.46 6.78
C LEU A 53 0.96 18.11 6.08
N GLY A 54 -0.04 17.97 5.19
CA GLY A 54 -0.25 16.74 4.40
C GLY A 54 0.94 16.43 3.49
N VAL A 55 1.46 17.43 2.78
CA VAL A 55 2.66 17.29 1.94
C VAL A 55 3.89 16.94 2.79
N CYS A 56 4.09 17.63 3.92
CA CYS A 56 5.17 17.36 4.85
C CYS A 56 5.10 15.91 5.40
N TYR A 57 3.90 15.45 5.75
CA TYR A 57 3.65 14.08 6.19
C TYR A 57 4.01 13.05 5.10
N ILE A 58 3.59 13.27 3.84
CA ILE A 58 3.89 12.37 2.73
C ILE A 58 5.40 12.28 2.50
N ILE A 59 6.10 13.42 2.47
CA ILE A 59 7.55 13.50 2.23
C ILE A 59 8.30 12.83 3.38
N SER A 60 8.02 13.21 4.62
CA SER A 60 8.70 12.65 5.80
C SER A 60 8.50 11.15 5.90
N ARG A 61 7.28 10.65 5.66
CA ARG A 61 6.98 9.22 5.61
C ARG A 61 7.74 8.52 4.48
N SER A 62 7.76 9.12 3.29
CA SER A 62 8.45 8.54 2.12
C SER A 62 9.95 8.40 2.35
N ILE A 63 10.57 9.45 2.90
CA ILE A 63 11.99 9.44 3.25
C ILE A 63 12.24 8.40 4.33
N GLY A 64 11.44 8.38 5.40
CA GLY A 64 11.59 7.41 6.49
C GLY A 64 11.50 5.96 6.01
N LYS A 65 10.52 5.62 5.17
CA LYS A 65 10.37 4.29 4.58
C LYS A 65 11.54 3.94 3.65
N SER A 66 11.94 4.86 2.79
CA SER A 66 13.00 4.62 1.80
C SER A 66 14.36 4.47 2.48
N TYR A 67 14.70 5.38 3.38
CA TYR A 67 15.96 5.37 4.12
C TYR A 67 16.02 4.20 5.10
N GLY A 68 14.94 3.92 5.84
CA GLY A 68 14.88 2.79 6.76
C GLY A 68 15.01 1.44 6.06
N ALA A 69 14.36 1.27 4.91
CA ALA A 69 14.49 0.06 4.09
C ALA A 69 15.92 -0.08 3.54
N TYR A 70 16.52 1.01 3.04
CA TYR A 70 17.90 0.98 2.54
C TYR A 70 18.90 0.65 3.64
N LEU A 71 18.78 1.27 4.82
CA LEU A 71 19.70 1.04 5.94
C LEU A 71 19.61 -0.41 6.43
N SER A 72 18.40 -0.93 6.64
CA SER A 72 18.19 -2.31 7.11
C SER A 72 18.70 -3.35 6.10
N THR A 73 18.35 -3.22 4.83
CA THR A 73 18.81 -4.14 3.78
C THR A 73 20.33 -4.08 3.58
N LYS A 74 20.95 -2.91 3.75
CA LYS A 74 22.41 -2.76 3.69
C LYS A 74 23.11 -3.39 4.89
N MET A 75 22.56 -3.27 6.10
CA MET A 75 23.09 -3.93 7.30
C MET A 75 23.10 -5.45 7.14
N GLU A 76 22.04 -6.00 6.55
CA GLU A 76 21.86 -7.43 6.28
C GLU A 76 22.52 -7.91 4.97
N LYS A 77 23.23 -7.03 4.24
CA LYS A 77 23.97 -7.35 3.01
C LYS A 77 23.11 -7.97 1.89
N PHE A 78 21.86 -7.52 1.74
CA PHE A 78 21.02 -7.87 0.59
C PHE A 78 21.64 -7.37 -0.74
N ASP A 79 21.16 -7.86 -1.88
CA ASP A 79 21.60 -7.39 -3.19
C ASP A 79 21.25 -5.91 -3.43
N GLU A 80 22.01 -5.25 -4.31
CA GLU A 80 21.85 -3.82 -4.58
C GLU A 80 20.49 -3.44 -5.16
N LYS A 81 19.83 -4.36 -5.89
CA LYS A 81 18.52 -4.09 -6.47
C LYS A 81 17.46 -4.05 -5.39
N THR A 82 17.47 -5.00 -4.46
CA THR A 82 16.60 -5.01 -3.29
C THR A 82 16.82 -3.78 -2.42
N GLN A 83 18.09 -3.45 -2.11
CA GLN A 83 18.42 -2.27 -1.31
C GLN A 83 17.84 -0.97 -1.90
N LYS A 84 17.89 -0.82 -3.22
CA LYS A 84 17.46 0.40 -3.92
C LYS A 84 15.94 0.51 -4.12
N HIS A 85 15.24 -0.62 -4.25
CA HIS A 85 13.84 -0.62 -4.69
C HIS A 85 12.83 -0.98 -3.60
N LEU A 86 13.24 -1.69 -2.54
CA LEU A 86 12.34 -2.10 -1.46
C LEU A 86 11.63 -0.90 -0.81
N GLY A 87 12.35 0.20 -0.58
CA GLY A 87 11.79 1.42 0.01
C GLY A 87 10.58 1.98 -0.76
N ILE A 88 10.66 1.96 -2.09
CA ILE A 88 9.58 2.42 -2.98
C ILE A 88 8.35 1.51 -2.89
N MET A 89 8.57 0.19 -2.81
CA MET A 89 7.50 -0.80 -2.69
C MET A 89 6.74 -0.70 -1.35
N LEU A 90 7.33 -0.06 -0.33
CA LEU A 90 6.74 0.14 1.00
C LEU A 90 6.00 1.47 1.16
N LEU A 91 5.98 2.32 0.13
CA LEU A 91 5.25 3.59 0.15
C LEU A 91 3.72 3.44 0.11
N PRO A 92 3.15 2.56 -0.73
CA PRO A 92 1.70 2.38 -0.80
C PRO A 92 1.12 2.03 0.58
N GLN A 93 0.02 2.70 0.92
CA GLN A 93 -0.77 2.42 2.12
C GLN A 93 -2.25 2.53 1.78
N ALA A 94 -3.05 1.70 2.44
CA ALA A 94 -4.46 1.52 2.12
C ALA A 94 -5.31 1.43 3.39
N GLY A 95 -6.22 0.45 3.46
CA GLY A 95 -7.30 0.40 4.44
C GLY A 95 -6.88 0.35 5.91
N VAL A 96 -5.71 -0.21 6.26
CA VAL A 96 -5.25 -0.19 7.66
C VAL A 96 -4.96 1.24 8.13
N ALA A 97 -4.37 2.08 7.27
CA ALA A 97 -4.10 3.47 7.61
C ALA A 97 -5.41 4.26 7.80
N LEU A 98 -6.41 4.01 6.94
CA LEU A 98 -7.74 4.61 7.04
C LEU A 98 -8.50 4.16 8.30
N GLY A 99 -8.46 2.87 8.63
CA GLY A 99 -9.06 2.35 9.86
C GLY A 99 -8.46 2.98 11.12
N MET A 100 -7.13 3.14 11.15
CA MET A 100 -6.46 3.84 12.26
C MET A 100 -6.80 5.34 12.29
N ALA A 101 -6.89 5.99 11.13
CA ALA A 101 -7.30 7.38 11.02
C ALA A 101 -8.72 7.61 11.54
N ASN A 102 -9.66 6.70 11.25
CA ASN A 102 -11.01 6.78 11.78
C ASN A 102 -11.05 6.70 13.32
N SER A 103 -10.24 5.82 13.93
CA SER A 103 -10.11 5.76 15.39
C SER A 103 -9.59 7.06 16.01
N SER A 104 -8.86 7.88 15.25
CA SER A 104 -8.36 9.17 15.74
C SER A 104 -9.47 10.20 15.97
N LEU A 105 -10.65 10.04 15.38
CA LEU A 105 -11.79 10.96 15.53
C LEU A 105 -12.31 11.08 16.96
N MET A 106 -11.95 10.16 17.86
CA MET A 106 -12.24 10.25 19.29
C MET A 106 -11.48 11.39 20.00
N PHE A 107 -10.45 11.94 19.37
CA PHE A 107 -9.63 13.03 19.90
C PHE A 107 -9.99 14.37 19.23
N GLU A 108 -9.77 15.47 19.95
CA GLU A 108 -10.10 16.84 19.51
C GLU A 108 -9.49 17.20 18.13
N GLN A 109 -8.26 16.73 17.86
CA GLN A 109 -7.55 16.97 16.59
C GLN A 109 -7.71 15.83 15.57
N GLY A 110 -8.52 14.82 15.88
CA GLY A 110 -8.70 13.60 15.09
C GLY A 110 -9.12 13.86 13.65
N ARG A 111 -10.00 14.84 13.43
CA ARG A 111 -10.47 15.21 12.09
C ARG A 111 -9.32 15.70 11.19
N ILE A 112 -8.38 16.46 11.74
CA ILE A 112 -7.23 16.96 10.98
C ILE A 112 -6.31 15.81 10.61
N ILE A 113 -6.01 14.92 11.56
CA ILE A 113 -5.18 13.73 11.33
C ILE A 113 -5.82 12.82 10.28
N CYS A 114 -7.12 12.55 10.41
CA CYS A 114 -7.87 11.72 9.49
C CYS A 114 -7.77 12.25 8.05
N ASN A 115 -7.96 13.55 7.87
CA ASN A 115 -7.89 14.19 6.56
C ASN A 115 -6.46 14.18 5.97
N ILE A 116 -5.42 14.36 6.79
CA ILE A 116 -4.02 14.22 6.34
C ILE A 116 -3.75 12.79 5.85
N VAL A 117 -4.20 11.78 6.61
CA VAL A 117 -4.00 10.37 6.26
C VAL A 117 -4.80 9.99 5.02
N LEU A 118 -6.08 10.38 4.93
CA LEU A 118 -6.92 10.16 3.75
C LEU A 118 -6.30 10.80 2.49
N PHE A 119 -5.82 12.03 2.58
CA PHE A 119 -5.13 12.70 1.49
C PHE A 119 -3.86 11.94 1.06
N SER A 120 -3.07 11.48 2.03
CA SER A 120 -1.88 10.68 1.74
C SER A 120 -2.23 9.35 1.07
N VAL A 121 -3.29 8.65 1.55
CA VAL A 121 -3.78 7.41 0.93
C VAL A 121 -4.22 7.68 -0.50
N PHE A 122 -4.98 8.75 -0.76
CA PHE A 122 -5.36 9.15 -2.12
C PHE A 122 -4.16 9.32 -3.06
N ILE A 123 -3.12 10.04 -2.62
CA ILE A 123 -1.89 10.22 -3.41
C ILE A 123 -1.20 8.88 -3.67
N TYR A 124 -1.09 8.01 -2.64
CA TYR A 124 -0.43 6.72 -2.78
C TYR A 124 -1.26 5.68 -3.54
N GLU A 125 -2.58 5.75 -3.59
CA GLU A 125 -3.40 4.87 -4.42
C GLU A 125 -3.26 5.22 -5.91
N ILE A 126 -3.07 6.51 -6.24
CA ILE A 126 -2.81 6.94 -7.62
C ILE A 126 -1.38 6.59 -8.04
N ALA A 127 -0.39 6.96 -7.23
CA ALA A 127 1.01 6.83 -7.60
C ALA A 127 1.59 5.44 -7.28
N GLY A 128 1.12 4.81 -6.20
CA GLY A 128 1.69 3.61 -5.61
C GLY A 128 1.74 2.40 -6.56
N PRO A 129 0.64 2.01 -7.23
CA PRO A 129 0.68 0.88 -8.16
C PRO A 129 1.70 1.09 -9.29
N TYR A 130 1.79 2.32 -9.81
CA TYR A 130 2.77 2.68 -10.83
C TYR A 130 4.20 2.62 -10.29
N MET A 131 4.45 3.20 -9.12
CA MET A 131 5.75 3.21 -8.46
C MET A 131 6.24 1.80 -8.12
N THR A 132 5.38 0.98 -7.51
CA THR A 132 5.67 -0.42 -7.15
C THR A 132 5.93 -1.26 -8.38
N LYS A 133 5.12 -1.14 -9.43
CA LYS A 133 5.36 -1.84 -10.70
C LYS A 133 6.73 -1.50 -11.28
N ASN A 134 7.08 -0.21 -11.35
CA ASN A 134 8.36 0.23 -11.89
C ASN A 134 9.54 -0.23 -11.00
N ALA A 135 9.36 -0.21 -9.68
CA ALA A 135 10.34 -0.72 -8.73
C ALA A 135 10.58 -2.21 -8.92
N LEU A 136 9.54 -3.02 -9.14
CA LEU A 136 9.63 -4.45 -9.40
C LEU A 136 10.30 -4.76 -10.74
N ILE A 137 9.98 -4.01 -11.79
CA ILE A 137 10.66 -4.11 -13.10
C ILE A 137 12.16 -3.83 -12.94
N LYS A 138 12.53 -2.75 -12.23
CA LYS A 138 13.93 -2.39 -12.00
C LYS A 138 14.66 -3.34 -11.06
N ALA A 139 13.93 -3.98 -10.13
CA ALA A 139 14.46 -5.05 -9.31
C ALA A 139 14.72 -6.34 -10.12
N GLY A 140 14.10 -6.47 -11.29
CA GLY A 140 14.18 -7.67 -12.13
C GLY A 140 13.18 -8.76 -11.72
N GLU A 141 12.23 -8.43 -10.85
CA GLU A 141 11.17 -9.35 -10.38
C GLU A 141 10.02 -9.49 -11.39
N ILE A 142 9.89 -8.53 -12.33
CA ILE A 142 8.94 -8.60 -13.43
C ILE A 142 9.71 -8.72 -14.74
N ASP A 143 9.55 -9.85 -15.42
CA ASP A 143 10.02 -10.03 -16.79
C ASP A 143 9.17 -9.16 -17.73
N THR A 144 9.84 -8.24 -18.43
CA THR A 144 9.20 -7.36 -19.43
C THR A 144 9.30 -7.93 -20.84
N GLY A 145 9.86 -9.13 -21.00
CA GLY A 145 9.82 -9.92 -22.24
C GLY A 145 8.39 -10.12 -22.72
N ALA A 146 8.21 -10.05 -24.04
CA ALA A 146 6.92 -10.11 -24.74
C ALA A 146 5.93 -11.08 -24.07
N ARG A 147 4.73 -10.58 -23.73
CA ARG A 147 3.59 -11.33 -23.15
C ARG A 147 3.70 -12.83 -23.45
N LYS A 148 4.24 -13.62 -22.52
CA LYS A 148 3.95 -15.05 -22.52
C LYS A 148 2.47 -15.14 -22.19
N SER A 149 1.67 -15.45 -23.20
CA SER A 149 0.26 -15.81 -23.03
C SER A 149 0.18 -16.80 -21.87
N SER A 150 -0.77 -16.58 -20.96
CA SER A 150 -1.05 -17.40 -19.78
C SER A 150 -1.48 -18.85 -20.08
N ARG A 151 -1.17 -19.34 -21.29
CA ARG A 151 -1.44 -20.68 -21.81
C ARG A 151 -0.20 -21.54 -22.01
N VAL A 152 1.00 -21.07 -21.66
CA VAL A 152 2.21 -21.90 -21.77
C VAL A 152 2.58 -22.38 -20.37
N GLU A 153 2.22 -23.63 -20.11
CA GLU A 153 2.64 -24.45 -18.99
C GLU A 153 4.16 -24.39 -18.86
N ASN A 154 4.65 -24.00 -17.67
CA ASN A 154 6.09 -24.05 -17.38
C ASN A 154 6.52 -25.52 -17.41
N LYS A 155 7.37 -25.87 -18.38
CA LYS A 155 8.18 -27.08 -18.33
C LYS A 155 9.37 -26.87 -17.41
#